data_AF-A0A948Z488-F1
#
_entry.id   AF-A0A948Z488-F1
#
_cell.length_a   1.000
_cell.length_b   1.000
_cell.length_c   1.000
_cell.angle_alpha   90.00
_cell.angle_beta   90.00
_cell.angle_gamma   90.00
#
_symmetry.space_group_name_H-M   'P 1'
#
loop_
_entity.id
_entity.type
_entity.pdbx_description
1 polymer ?
#
loop_
_entity_poly.entity_id
_entity_poly.type
_entity_poly.pdbx_seq_one_letter_code
_entity_poly.pdbx_strand_id
1 'polypeptide(L)'
;MGNLAKNDYIEHWQYGIGKIITISSKSVVVDFVEQKNIEFPIEKTTYFKKLNTKGLLARLYDDPERVHDLIKTESTEIIKLLIFDHDMAQETK
;
A
#
# COMPACT_ATOMS: atom_id res chain seq x y z
N MET A 1 3.05 18.22 -3.79
CA MET A 1 2.27 17.08 -4.31
C MET A 1 3.20 15.88 -4.35
N GLY A 2 2.93 14.83 -3.59
CA GLY A 2 3.76 13.64 -3.60
C GLY A 2 3.60 12.91 -4.92
N ASN A 3 4.70 12.67 -5.65
CA ASN A 3 4.65 11.86 -6.87
C ASN A 3 4.23 10.45 -6.50
N LEU A 4 3.03 10.07 -6.96
CA LEU A 4 2.57 8.68 -6.96
C LEU A 4 3.26 7.95 -8.12
N ALA A 5 3.73 6.75 -7.83
CA ALA A 5 4.40 5.86 -8.75
C ALA A 5 3.75 4.49 -8.73
N LYS A 6 3.93 3.74 -9.81
CA LYS A 6 3.58 2.32 -9.82
C LYS A 6 4.32 1.61 -8.68
N ASN A 7 3.63 0.70 -8.00
CA ASN A 7 4.03 -0.01 -6.78
C ASN A 7 4.05 0.83 -5.50
N ASP A 8 3.63 2.10 -5.53
CA ASP A 8 3.37 2.82 -4.27
C ASP A 8 2.13 2.24 -3.57
N TYR A 9 2.16 2.28 -2.24
CA TYR A 9 1.00 1.96 -1.42
C TYR A 9 0.30 3.25 -1.00
N ILE A 10 -1.02 3.24 -1.03
CA ILE A 10 -1.86 4.37 -0.67
C ILE A 10 -2.95 3.94 0.29
N GLU A 11 -3.33 4.84 1.17
CA GLU A 11 -4.52 4.73 2.02
C GLU A 11 -5.67 5.54 1.39
N HIS A 12 -6.80 4.88 1.18
CA HIS A 12 -8.05 5.47 0.71
C HIS A 12 -9.12 5.36 1.78
N TRP A 13 -9.74 6.48 2.14
CA TRP A 13 -10.72 6.55 3.24
C TRP A 13 -11.90 5.57 3.12
N GLN A 14 -12.34 5.24 1.91
CA GLN A 14 -13.46 4.33 1.67
C GLN A 14 -13.05 2.87 1.47
N TYR A 15 -11.83 2.63 0.95
CA TYR A 15 -11.42 1.32 0.43
C TYR A 15 -10.24 0.73 1.20
N GLY A 16 -9.78 1.40 2.25
CA GLY A 16 -8.63 0.98 3.03
C GLY A 16 -7.34 1.17 2.25
N ILE A 17 -6.39 0.27 2.46
CA ILE A 17 -5.07 0.35 1.82
C ILE A 17 -5.03 -0.44 0.53
N GLY A 18 -4.42 0.17 -0.50
CA GLY A 18 -4.20 -0.47 -1.79
C GLY A 18 -2.85 -0.15 -2.41
N LYS A 19 -2.46 -0.95 -3.40
CA LYS A 19 -1.22 -0.82 -4.16
C LYS A 19 -1.52 -0.27 -5.55
N ILE A 20 -0.78 0.75 -5.97
CA ILE A 20 -0.91 1.27 -7.33
C ILE A 20 -0.27 0.29 -8.32
N ILE A 21 -1.07 -0.29 -9.19
CA ILE A 21 -0.59 -1.24 -10.21
C ILE A 21 -0.37 -0.59 -11.58
N THR A 22 -1.11 0.48 -11.87
CA THR A 22 -1.03 1.22 -13.14
C THR A 22 -1.26 2.70 -12.92
N ILE A 23 -0.46 3.54 -13.57
CA ILE A 23 -0.65 5.00 -13.65
C ILE A 23 -0.66 5.38 -15.13
N SER A 24 -1.68 6.12 -15.53
CA SER A 24 -1.78 6.77 -16.84
C SER A 24 -1.96 8.28 -16.66
N SER A 25 -1.93 9.03 -17.77
CA SER A 25 -2.20 10.47 -17.74
C SER A 25 -3.65 10.82 -17.37
N LYS A 26 -4.56 9.84 -17.37
CA LYS A 26 -6.00 10.05 -17.12
C LYS A 26 -6.50 9.34 -15.86
N SER A 27 -5.86 8.26 -15.45
CA SER A 27 -6.34 7.40 -14.37
C SER A 27 -5.22 6.68 -13.63
N VAL A 28 -5.53 6.24 -12.42
CA VAL A 28 -4.70 5.37 -11.58
C VAL A 28 -5.51 4.16 -11.20
N VAL A 29 -4.94 2.97 -11.38
CA VAL A 29 -5.55 1.72 -10.96
C VAL A 29 -4.88 1.26 -9.67
N VAL A 30 -5.69 1.07 -8.65
CA VAL A 30 -5.27 0.62 -7.32
C VAL A 30 -5.87 -0.76 -7.05
N ASP A 31 -5.02 -1.68 -6.65
CA ASP A 31 -5.40 -3.01 -6.16
C ASP A 31 -5.57 -2.94 -4.64
N PHE A 32 -6.79 -3.17 -4.15
CA PHE A 32 -7.11 -3.14 -2.72
C PHE A 32 -7.22 -4.56 -2.17
N VAL A 33 -6.86 -4.76 -0.90
CA VAL A 33 -6.83 -6.12 -0.30
C VAL A 33 -8.19 -6.80 -0.32
N GLU A 34 -9.25 -6.03 -0.04
CA GLU A 34 -10.60 -6.58 0.08
C GLU A 34 -11.44 -6.40 -1.19
N GLN A 35 -10.94 -5.67 -2.19
CA GLN A 35 -11.68 -5.33 -3.40
C GLN A 35 -10.79 -5.42 -4.64
N LYS A 36 -11.30 -6.03 -5.71
CA LYS A 36 -10.62 -6.05 -7.02
C LYS A 36 -10.20 -4.64 -7.45
N ASN A 37 -9.16 -4.58 -8.30
CA ASN A 37 -8.65 -3.39 -8.97
C ASN A 37 -9.71 -2.30 -9.22
N ILE A 38 -9.56 -1.15 -8.56
CA ILE A 38 -10.41 0.02 -8.74
C ILE A 38 -9.65 1.08 -9.53
N GLU A 39 -10.27 1.59 -10.58
CA GLU A 39 -9.75 2.69 -11.37
C GLU A 39 -10.29 4.03 -10.86
N PHE A 40 -9.37 4.96 -10.58
CA PHE A 40 -9.68 6.33 -10.17
C PHE A 40 -9.22 7.31 -11.24
N PRO A 41 -9.99 8.38 -11.50
CA PRO A 41 -9.50 9.52 -12.27
C PRO A 41 -8.26 10.13 -11.59
N ILE A 42 -7.28 10.58 -12.37
CA ILE A 42 -6.03 11.15 -11.87
C ILE A 42 -6.28 12.33 -10.91
N GLU A 43 -7.34 13.10 -11.12
CA GLU A 43 -7.74 14.24 -10.29
C GLU A 43 -8.11 13.83 -8.85
N LYS A 44 -8.68 12.62 -8.68
CA LYS A 44 -9.07 12.08 -7.36
C LYS A 44 -7.89 11.53 -6.57
N THR A 45 -6.71 11.41 -7.19
CA THR A 45 -5.50 10.93 -6.50
C THR A 45 -4.97 11.94 -5.48
N THR A 46 -5.43 13.19 -5.52
CA THR A 46 -5.13 14.22 -4.51
C THR A 46 -5.56 13.80 -3.10
N TYR A 47 -6.57 12.95 -2.99
CA TYR A 47 -7.06 12.43 -1.71
C TYR A 47 -6.31 11.18 -1.24
N PHE A 48 -5.36 10.68 -2.03
CA PHE A 48 -4.59 9.50 -1.66
C PHE A 48 -3.51 9.89 -0.69
N LYS A 49 -3.47 9.20 0.45
CA LYS A 49 -2.39 9.34 1.42
C LYS A 49 -1.34 8.28 1.10
N LYS A 50 -0.22 8.71 0.52
CA LYS A 50 0.91 7.80 0.20
C LYS A 50 1.51 7.24 1.47
N LEU A 51 1.64 5.92 1.53
CA LEU A 51 2.25 5.20 2.63
C LEU A 51 3.73 5.00 2.37
N ASN A 52 4.56 5.25 3.39
CA ASN A 52 5.99 5.02 3.32
C ASN A 52 6.32 3.61 3.81
N THR A 53 6.27 2.64 2.89
CA THR A 53 6.55 1.23 3.18
C THR A 53 7.99 0.94 3.55
N LYS A 54 8.95 1.76 3.10
CA LYS A 54 10.36 1.61 3.50
C LYS A 54 10.56 1.87 4.98
N GLY A 55 9.87 2.87 5.53
CA GLY A 55 9.90 3.16 6.96
C GLY A 55 9.27 2.05 7.80
N LEU A 56 8.22 1.42 7.29
CA LEU A 56 7.53 0.33 7.98
C LEU A 56 8.34 -0.98 7.91
N LEU A 57 8.85 -1.35 6.74
CA LEU A 57 9.68 -2.54 6.54
C LEU A 57 10.99 -2.46 7.33
N ALA A 58 11.66 -1.30 7.34
CA ALA A 58 12.88 -1.11 8.12
C ALA A 58 12.63 -1.35 9.62
N ARG A 59 11.51 -0.84 10.16
CA ARG A 59 11.11 -1.11 11.56
C ARG A 59 10.73 -2.58 11.80
N LEU A 60 10.12 -3.23 10.81
CA LEU A 60 9.77 -4.65 10.84
C LEU A 60 11.00 -5.56 10.99
N TYR A 61 12.08 -5.26 10.26
CA TYR A 61 13.33 -6.02 10.35
C TYR A 61 14.13 -5.72 11.62
N ASP A 62 13.97 -4.51 12.19
CA ASP A 62 14.74 -4.07 13.36
C ASP A 62 14.14 -4.57 14.70
N ASP A 63 12.80 -4.66 14.80
CA ASP A 63 12.13 -5.02 16.05
C ASP A 63 10.74 -5.68 15.80
N PRO A 64 10.70 -7.01 15.58
CA PRO A 64 9.47 -7.72 15.21
C PRO A 64 8.39 -7.71 16.31
N GLU A 65 8.74 -7.51 17.58
CA GLU A 65 7.74 -7.43 18.67
C GLU A 65 7.03 -6.07 18.70
N ARG A 66 7.74 -4.97 18.40
CA ARG A 66 7.10 -3.64 18.23
C ARG A 66 6.14 -3.58 17.06
N VAL A 67 6.34 -4.43 16.05
CA VAL A 67 5.40 -4.56 14.94
C VAL A 67 4.04 -5.00 15.46
N HIS A 68 3.96 -5.88 16.46
CA HIS A 68 2.68 -6.32 17.03
C HIS A 68 1.87 -5.18 17.67
N ASP A 69 2.53 -4.18 18.26
CA ASP A 69 1.87 -2.99 18.79
C ASP A 69 1.51 -1.98 17.70
N LEU A 70 2.36 -1.83 16.67
CA LEU A 70 2.04 -1.07 15.45
C LEU A 70 0.90 -1.71 14.65
N ILE A 71 0.79 -3.05 14.62
CA ILE A 71 -0.31 -3.84 14.03
C ILE A 71 -1.66 -3.47 14.68
N LYS A 72 -1.64 -3.16 15.98
CA LYS A 72 -2.82 -2.78 16.75
C LYS A 72 -3.17 -1.29 16.62
N THR A 73 -2.20 -0.43 16.32
CA THR A 73 -2.38 1.04 16.34
C THR A 73 -2.39 1.69 14.96
N GLU A 74 -1.71 1.12 13.98
CA GLU A 74 -1.71 1.52 12.57
C GLU A 74 -2.35 0.42 11.72
N SER A 75 -3.33 0.80 10.90
CA SER A 75 -4.24 -0.07 10.13
C SER A 75 -3.60 -1.39 9.68
N THR A 76 -4.10 -2.49 10.24
CA THR A 76 -3.66 -3.89 10.07
C THR A 76 -3.55 -4.32 8.59
N GLU A 77 -4.21 -3.60 7.68
CA GLU A 77 -4.20 -3.87 6.25
C GLU A 77 -2.88 -3.50 5.54
N ILE A 78 -2.12 -2.51 6.03
CA ILE A 78 -0.81 -2.15 5.45
C ILE A 78 0.15 -3.33 5.55
N ILE A 79 0.10 -4.04 6.68
CA ILE A 79 0.99 -5.17 6.95
C ILE A 79 0.58 -6.40 6.15
N LYS A 80 -0.72 -6.66 5.97
CA LYS A 80 -1.20 -7.69 5.03
C LYS A 80 -0.59 -7.47 3.64
N LEU A 81 -0.65 -6.24 3.13
CA LEU A 81 -0.08 -5.87 1.84
C LEU A 81 1.44 -6.05 1.74
N LEU A 82 2.18 -5.78 2.82
CA LEU A 82 3.63 -5.97 2.86
C LEU A 82 4.04 -7.44 2.91
N ILE A 83 3.31 -8.26 3.67
CA ILE A 83 3.53 -9.71 3.74
C ILE A 83 3.20 -10.35 2.39
N PHE A 84 2.07 -9.98 1.78
CA PHE A 84 1.71 -10.46 0.43
C PHE A 84 2.77 -10.11 -0.62
N ASP A 85 3.35 -8.91 -0.59
CA ASP A 85 4.41 -8.52 -1.53
C ASP A 85 5.72 -9.29 -1.30
N HIS A 86 6.05 -9.60 -0.04
CA HIS A 86 7.22 -10.40 0.32
C HIS A 86 7.08 -11.87 -0.14
N ASP A 87 5.89 -12.47 0.04
CA ASP A 87 5.64 -13.85 -0.37
C ASP A 87 5.60 -14.01 -1.90
N MET A 88 4.97 -13.06 -2.62
CA MET A 88 4.99 -13.07 -4.09
C MET A 88 6.40 -12.90 -4.68
N ALA A 89 7.30 -12.19 -4.00
CA ALA A 89 8.69 -12.05 -4.41
C ALA A 89 9.52 -13.33 -4.17
N GLN A 90 9.08 -14.25 -3.30
CA GLN A 90 9.75 -15.53 -3.03
C GLN A 90 9.29 -16.64 -3.97
N GLU A 91 8.08 -16.56 -4.54
CA GLU A 91 7.55 -17.56 -5.49
C GLU A 91 8.10 -17.42 -6.93
N THR A 92 8.95 -16.43 -7.21
CA THR A 92 9.57 -16.23 -8.54
C THR A 92 10.99 -16.82 -8.67
N LYS A 93 11.34 -17.83 -7.85
CA LYS A 93 12.62 -18.54 -7.92
C LYS A 93 12.47 -20.01 -8.30
#